data_AF-R5IYW8-F1
#
_entry.id   AF-R5IYW8-F1
#
_cell.length_a   1.000
_cell.length_b   1.000
_cell.length_c   1.000
_cell.angle_alpha   90.00
_cell.angle_beta   90.00
_cell.angle_gamma   90.00
#
_symmetry.space_group_name_H-M   'P 1'
#
loop_
_entity.id
_entity.type
_entity.pdbx_description
1 polymer ?
#
loop_
_entity_poly.entity_id
_entity_poly.type
_entity_poly.pdbx_seq_one_letter_code
_entity_poly.pdbx_strand_id
1 'polypeptide(L)'
;MDAKLLELLEQIAKAIAAQFGSNCEVVLHELSGKSAYSSIVAIENGHVTGRKVGDGPSHVVLEQLGHEDDNAEDQLGYLTRTKDGKILKSSSVYIRDETGKVTGILGINYDISMMQLFENSLHDFISADQQASREPERITLNVADLLDDLIRQADELVGKPVALMTKDDKVKAIRYLSNSGALLITKSGDKIAKHFGISKYTLYSYLDNSKTGGTNEL
;
A
#
# COMPACT_ATOMS: atom_id res chain seq x y z
N MET A 1 4.12 -26.09 33.50
CA MET A 1 4.56 -24.69 33.74
C MET A 1 4.47 -24.37 35.23
N ASP A 2 5.28 -23.45 35.76
CA ASP A 2 5.14 -23.01 37.16
C ASP A 2 3.78 -22.33 37.39
N ALA A 3 3.16 -22.56 38.56
CA ALA A 3 1.81 -22.07 38.85
C ALA A 3 1.73 -20.55 38.98
N LYS A 4 2.76 -19.90 39.56
CA LYS A 4 2.79 -18.43 39.64
C LYS A 4 3.01 -17.80 38.28
N LEU A 5 3.87 -18.41 37.46
CA LEU A 5 4.05 -17.98 36.07
C LEU A 5 2.75 -18.10 35.27
N LEU A 6 2.02 -19.20 35.41
CA LEU A 6 0.71 -19.39 34.77
C LEU A 6 -0.27 -18.29 35.19
N GLU A 7 -0.42 -18.02 36.49
CA GLU A 7 -1.31 -16.98 37.00
C GLU A 7 -0.94 -15.59 36.46
N LEU A 8 0.35 -15.27 36.40
CA LEU A 8 0.84 -14.02 35.80
C LEU A 8 0.50 -13.94 34.31
N LEU A 9 0.71 -15.02 33.55
CA LEU A 9 0.40 -15.06 32.12
C LEU A 9 -1.10 -14.95 31.85
N GLU A 10 -1.94 -15.53 32.69
CA GLU A 10 -3.39 -15.33 32.61
C GLU A 10 -3.80 -13.87 32.87
N GLN A 11 -3.16 -13.21 33.85
CA GLN A 11 -3.39 -11.78 34.11
C GLN A 11 -2.97 -10.92 32.91
N ILE A 12 -1.81 -11.21 32.31
CA ILE A 12 -1.33 -10.53 31.11
C ILE A 12 -2.27 -10.80 29.92
N ALA A 13 -2.72 -12.04 29.73
CA ALA A 13 -3.63 -12.41 28.65
C ALA A 13 -4.95 -11.62 28.74
N LYS A 14 -5.52 -11.52 29.94
CA LYS A 14 -6.70 -10.69 30.21
C LYS A 14 -6.45 -9.21 29.91
N ALA A 15 -5.30 -8.68 30.32
CA ALA A 15 -4.94 -7.28 30.08
C ALA A 15 -4.82 -6.97 28.58
N ILE A 16 -4.14 -7.84 27.82
CA ILE A 16 -3.97 -7.68 26.37
C ILE A 16 -5.32 -7.77 25.66
N ALA A 17 -6.13 -8.78 25.97
CA ALA A 17 -7.46 -8.94 25.37
C ALA A 17 -8.37 -7.73 25.68
N ALA A 18 -8.32 -7.20 26.89
CA ALA A 18 -9.06 -6.00 27.27
C ALA A 18 -8.56 -4.74 26.54
N GLN A 19 -7.25 -4.57 26.37
CA GLN A 19 -6.64 -3.42 25.71
C GLN A 19 -7.00 -3.32 24.22
N PHE A 20 -7.08 -4.46 23.54
CA PHE A 20 -7.30 -4.54 22.10
C PHE A 20 -8.75 -4.90 21.70
N GLY A 21 -9.60 -5.21 22.68
CA GLY A 21 -11.02 -5.50 22.50
C GLY A 21 -11.32 -6.90 21.99
N SER A 22 -12.58 -7.13 21.61
CA SER A 22 -13.11 -8.46 21.26
C SER A 22 -12.42 -9.14 20.09
N ASN A 23 -11.76 -8.38 19.20
CA ASN A 23 -11.06 -8.91 18.03
C ASN A 23 -9.68 -9.49 18.37
N CYS A 24 -9.22 -9.35 19.62
CA CYS A 24 -7.93 -9.85 20.08
C CYS A 24 -8.12 -11.09 20.94
N GLU A 25 -7.81 -12.25 20.38
CA GLU A 25 -7.69 -13.50 21.13
C GLU A 25 -6.28 -13.61 21.71
N VAL A 26 -6.22 -14.00 22.99
CA VAL A 26 -4.96 -14.36 23.64
C VAL A 26 -5.10 -15.77 24.18
N VAL A 27 -4.21 -16.66 23.78
CA VAL A 27 -4.27 -18.09 24.09
C VAL A 27 -2.98 -18.52 24.76
N LEU A 28 -3.10 -19.31 25.82
CA LEU A 28 -1.97 -19.90 26.51
C LEU A 28 -2.02 -21.42 26.33
N HIS A 29 -0.96 -21.95 25.75
CA HIS A 29 -0.73 -23.37 25.61
C HIS A 29 0.28 -23.85 26.66
N GLU A 30 -0.01 -24.96 27.32
CA GLU A 30 0.97 -25.70 28.10
C GLU A 30 1.55 -26.84 27.25
N LEU A 31 2.87 -27.02 27.32
CA LEU A 31 3.58 -28.15 26.70
C LEU A 31 3.95 -29.17 27.79
N SER A 32 3.26 -30.30 27.76
CA SER A 32 3.39 -31.44 28.68
C SER A 32 3.06 -32.74 27.93
N GLY A 33 3.23 -33.89 28.57
CA GLY A 33 2.84 -35.18 27.99
C GLY A 33 1.36 -35.30 27.61
N LYS A 34 0.49 -34.39 28.08
CA LYS A 34 -0.96 -34.35 27.73
C LYS A 34 -1.28 -33.39 26.57
N SER A 35 -0.32 -32.60 26.11
CA SER A 35 -0.53 -31.52 25.14
C SER A 35 -0.85 -31.98 23.73
N ALA A 36 -0.68 -33.27 23.42
CA ALA A 36 -1.12 -33.86 22.17
C ALA A 36 -2.65 -33.78 21.95
N TYR A 37 -3.43 -33.71 23.04
CA TYR A 37 -4.91 -33.73 22.97
C TYR A 37 -5.56 -32.49 23.60
N SER A 38 -4.89 -31.87 24.58
CA SER A 38 -5.42 -30.71 25.32
C SER A 38 -4.24 -29.84 25.72
N SER A 39 -4.00 -28.76 24.96
CA SER A 39 -2.88 -27.85 25.23
C SER A 39 -3.33 -26.50 25.75
N ILE A 40 -4.52 -26.03 25.39
CA ILE A 40 -5.01 -24.71 25.80
C ILE A 40 -5.39 -24.75 27.27
N VAL A 41 -4.64 -24.03 28.10
CA VAL A 41 -4.89 -23.89 29.55
C VAL A 41 -5.65 -22.61 29.89
N ALA A 42 -5.47 -21.55 29.09
CA ALA A 42 -6.24 -20.32 29.21
C ALA A 42 -6.48 -19.71 27.82
N ILE A 43 -7.63 -19.05 27.64
CA ILE A 43 -7.95 -18.34 26.41
C ILE A 43 -8.92 -17.21 26.67
N GLU A 44 -8.59 -16.03 26.16
CA GLU A 44 -9.45 -14.84 26.15
C GLU A 44 -9.93 -14.60 24.71
N ASN A 45 -11.19 -14.20 24.55
CA ASN A 45 -11.83 -13.99 23.23
C ASN A 45 -11.70 -15.17 22.25
N GLY A 46 -11.78 -16.42 22.74
CA GLY A 46 -11.66 -17.63 21.91
C GLY A 46 -12.67 -17.75 20.73
N HIS A 47 -13.69 -16.89 20.69
CA HIS A 47 -14.61 -16.77 19.55
C HIS A 47 -13.95 -16.23 18.27
N VAL A 48 -12.76 -15.62 18.36
CA VAL A 48 -11.99 -15.19 17.17
C VAL A 48 -11.60 -16.39 16.33
N THR A 49 -11.01 -17.42 16.95
CA THR A 49 -10.64 -18.67 16.26
C THR A 49 -11.65 -19.81 16.42
N GLY A 50 -12.64 -19.65 17.30
CA GLY A 50 -13.61 -20.67 17.68
C GLY A 50 -13.05 -21.73 18.64
N ARG A 51 -11.93 -21.44 19.31
CA ARG A 51 -11.26 -22.35 20.25
C ARG A 51 -11.67 -22.07 21.69
N LYS A 52 -11.47 -23.06 22.57
CA LYS A 52 -11.74 -22.98 24.02
C LYS A 52 -10.66 -23.70 24.83
N VAL A 53 -10.65 -23.46 26.14
CA VAL A 53 -9.82 -24.22 27.08
C VAL A 53 -10.06 -25.72 26.91
N GLY A 54 -8.98 -26.49 26.91
CA GLY A 54 -8.99 -27.93 26.68
C GLY A 54 -8.94 -28.37 25.21
N ASP A 55 -9.04 -27.45 24.25
CA ASP A 55 -8.83 -27.82 22.85
C ASP A 55 -7.35 -28.19 22.58
N GLY A 56 -7.16 -28.94 21.50
CA GLY A 56 -5.88 -29.48 21.08
C GLY A 56 -4.86 -28.44 20.60
N PRO A 57 -3.65 -28.90 20.24
CA PRO A 57 -2.54 -28.03 19.84
C PRO A 57 -2.84 -27.26 18.54
N SER A 58 -2.35 -26.02 18.45
CA SER A 58 -2.28 -25.26 17.20
C SER A 58 -1.16 -25.80 16.30
N HIS A 59 -1.05 -25.30 15.06
CA HIS A 59 0.05 -25.70 14.17
C HIS A 59 1.42 -25.39 14.76
N VAL A 60 1.59 -24.20 15.36
CA VAL A 60 2.82 -23.80 16.05
C VAL A 60 3.14 -24.73 17.22
N VAL A 61 2.13 -25.15 17.97
CA VAL A 61 2.31 -26.14 19.06
C VAL A 61 2.71 -27.51 18.50
N LEU A 62 2.14 -27.94 17.37
CA LEU A 62 2.47 -29.20 16.73
C LEU A 62 3.88 -29.22 16.15
N GLU A 63 4.33 -28.12 15.54
CA GLU A 63 5.72 -27.96 15.08
C GLU A 63 6.68 -28.12 16.27
N GLN A 64 6.41 -27.46 17.40
CA GLN A 64 7.25 -27.59 18.59
C GLN A 64 7.19 -28.99 19.24
N LEU A 65 6.05 -29.69 19.17
CA LEU A 65 5.96 -31.07 19.67
C LEU A 65 6.69 -32.06 18.74
N GLY A 66 6.82 -31.75 17.45
CA GLY A 66 7.50 -32.58 16.46
C GLY A 66 9.02 -32.36 16.40
N HIS A 67 9.49 -31.19 16.84
CA HIS A 67 10.89 -30.85 16.94
C HIS A 67 11.34 -30.84 18.41
N GLU A 68 12.24 -31.73 18.81
CA GLU A 68 12.96 -31.63 20.11
C GLU A 68 13.96 -30.45 20.12
N ASP A 69 13.72 -29.40 19.34
CA ASP A 69 14.59 -28.25 19.26
C ASP A 69 14.14 -27.21 20.29
N ASP A 70 14.83 -27.20 21.42
CA ASP A 70 14.67 -26.18 22.45
C ASP A 70 15.12 -24.79 21.96
N ASN A 71 15.64 -24.60 20.74
CA ASN A 71 16.04 -23.29 20.21
C ASN A 71 14.94 -22.56 19.42
N ALA A 72 13.67 -22.98 19.50
CA ALA A 72 12.59 -22.30 18.80
C ALA A 72 12.51 -20.79 19.12
N GLU A 73 12.57 -19.96 18.08
CA GLU A 73 12.50 -18.51 18.21
C GLU A 73 11.05 -18.02 18.17
N ASP A 74 10.77 -16.93 18.88
CA ASP A 74 9.46 -16.28 18.85
C ASP A 74 9.08 -15.86 17.42
N GLN A 75 7.84 -16.13 17.04
CA GLN A 75 7.29 -15.73 15.75
C GLN A 75 6.36 -14.55 15.98
N LEU A 76 6.75 -13.35 15.51
CA LEU A 76 6.02 -12.12 15.82
C LEU A 76 5.43 -11.49 14.55
N GLY A 77 4.13 -11.17 14.59
CA GLY A 77 3.47 -10.34 13.58
C GLY A 77 3.26 -11.01 12.21
N TYR A 78 3.10 -12.33 12.16
CA TYR A 78 2.81 -13.07 10.93
C TYR A 78 1.30 -13.17 10.66
N LEU A 79 0.91 -13.56 9.45
CA LEU A 79 -0.50 -13.72 9.08
C LEU A 79 -0.94 -15.17 9.20
N THR A 80 -2.13 -15.38 9.77
CA THR A 80 -2.81 -16.68 9.78
C THR A 80 -4.23 -16.54 9.25
N ARG A 81 -4.84 -17.68 8.91
CA ARG A 81 -6.23 -17.74 8.46
C ARG A 81 -6.99 -18.77 9.28
N THR A 82 -8.15 -18.37 9.79
CA THR A 82 -9.06 -19.28 10.49
C THR A 82 -9.83 -20.19 9.52
N LYS A 83 -10.51 -21.21 10.04
CA LYS A 83 -11.34 -22.12 9.23
C LYS A 83 -12.51 -21.41 8.54
N ASP A 84 -13.06 -20.37 9.16
CA ASP A 84 -14.12 -19.52 8.61
C ASP A 84 -13.57 -18.37 7.73
N GLY A 85 -12.26 -18.31 7.52
CA GLY A 85 -11.63 -17.46 6.50
C GLY A 85 -11.13 -16.10 6.99
N LYS A 86 -11.32 -15.75 8.27
CA LYS A 86 -10.79 -14.52 8.87
C LYS A 86 -9.27 -14.48 8.76
N ILE A 87 -8.73 -13.29 8.51
CA ILE A 87 -7.29 -13.04 8.51
C ILE A 87 -6.89 -12.49 9.88
N LEU A 88 -5.94 -13.16 10.51
CA LEU A 88 -5.41 -12.75 11.79
C LEU A 88 -3.96 -12.30 11.63
N LYS A 89 -3.60 -11.22 12.32
CA LYS A 89 -2.21 -10.91 12.63
C LYS A 89 -1.86 -11.59 13.94
N SER A 90 -0.91 -12.52 13.88
CA SER A 90 -0.60 -13.46 14.95
C SER A 90 0.83 -13.28 15.46
N SER A 91 1.02 -13.57 16.74
CA SER A 91 2.33 -13.73 17.37
C SER A 91 2.31 -14.96 18.29
N SER A 92 3.41 -15.71 18.32
CA SER A 92 3.64 -16.85 19.20
C SER A 92 4.92 -16.62 19.97
N VAL A 93 4.82 -16.56 21.29
CA VAL A 93 5.95 -16.37 22.21
C VAL A 93 6.18 -17.66 22.98
N TYR A 94 7.39 -18.20 22.91
CA TYR A 94 7.78 -19.43 23.57
C TYR A 94 8.17 -19.16 25.02
N ILE A 95 7.50 -19.83 25.95
CA ILE A 95 7.74 -19.70 27.39
C ILE A 95 8.70 -20.79 27.83
N ARG A 96 9.81 -20.39 28.45
CA ARG A 96 10.92 -21.27 28.84
C ARG A 96 11.04 -21.36 30.34
N ASP A 97 11.42 -22.54 30.84
CA ASP A 97 11.82 -22.69 32.23
C ASP A 97 13.29 -22.28 32.45
N GLU A 98 13.75 -22.39 33.69
CA GLU A 98 15.12 -22.04 34.10
C GLU A 98 16.20 -22.90 33.41
N THR A 99 15.83 -24.05 32.83
CA THR A 99 16.73 -24.92 32.08
C THR A 99 16.78 -24.57 30.59
N GLY A 100 15.97 -23.62 30.14
CA GLY A 100 15.85 -23.21 28.74
C GLY A 100 14.82 -23.99 27.94
N LYS A 101 14.20 -25.02 28.54
CA LYS A 101 13.21 -25.88 27.88
C LYS A 101 11.90 -25.14 27.65
N VAL A 102 11.28 -25.31 26.48
CA VAL A 102 9.94 -24.75 26.21
C VAL A 102 8.88 -25.49 27.04
N THR A 103 8.15 -24.75 27.88
CA THR A 103 7.08 -25.28 28.74
C THR A 103 5.69 -24.75 28.39
N GLY A 104 5.60 -23.73 27.53
CA GLY A 104 4.35 -23.17 27.08
C GLY A 104 4.51 -22.24 25.88
N ILE A 105 3.39 -21.83 25.30
CA ILE A 105 3.34 -20.87 24.19
C ILE A 105 2.22 -19.86 24.48
N LEU A 106 2.55 -18.57 24.46
CA LEU A 106 1.59 -17.48 24.48
C LEU A 106 1.30 -17.04 23.05
N GLY A 107 0.07 -17.24 22.60
CA GLY A 107 -0.40 -16.78 21.30
C GLY A 107 -1.23 -15.51 21.42
N ILE A 108 -0.99 -14.54 20.55
CA ILE A 108 -1.82 -13.33 20.36
C ILE A 108 -2.33 -13.35 18.93
N ASN A 109 -3.65 -13.32 18.74
CA ASN A 109 -4.28 -13.36 17.43
C ASN A 109 -5.27 -12.21 17.28
N TYR A 110 -5.00 -11.27 16.40
CA TYR A 110 -5.85 -10.12 16.16
C TYR A 110 -6.56 -10.21 14.81
N ASP A 111 -7.89 -10.22 14.78
CA ASP A 111 -8.66 -10.22 13.54
C ASP A 111 -8.52 -8.88 12.80
N ILE A 112 -7.82 -8.90 11.67
CA ILE A 112 -7.59 -7.74 10.82
C ILE A 112 -8.49 -7.71 9.58
N SER A 113 -9.46 -8.63 9.47
CA SER A 113 -10.29 -8.80 8.26
C SER A 113 -11.01 -7.50 7.88
N MET A 114 -11.53 -6.76 8.86
CA MET A 114 -12.19 -5.47 8.64
C MET A 114 -11.23 -4.37 8.22
N MET A 115 -9.98 -4.39 8.72
CA MET A 115 -8.96 -3.43 8.31
C MET A 115 -8.56 -3.65 6.85
N GLN A 116 -8.45 -4.91 6.40
CA GLN A 116 -8.19 -5.21 5.00
C GLN A 116 -9.35 -4.79 4.09
N LEU A 117 -10.60 -5.01 4.53
CA LEU A 117 -11.77 -4.53 3.78
C LEU A 117 -11.76 -3.00 3.67
N PHE A 118 -11.42 -2.31 4.75
CA PHE A 118 -11.33 -0.85 4.77
C PHE A 118 -10.18 -0.34 3.89
N GLU A 119 -9.01 -1.00 3.91
CA GLU A 119 -7.89 -0.69 3.02
C GLU A 119 -8.31 -0.81 1.55
N ASN A 120 -8.99 -1.89 1.17
CA ASN A 120 -9.50 -2.05 -0.19
C ASN A 120 -10.54 -0.98 -0.54
N SER A 121 -11.46 -0.68 0.38
CA SER A 121 -12.48 0.36 0.17
C SER A 121 -11.86 1.75 0.00
N LEU A 122 -10.82 2.05 0.78
CA LEU A 122 -10.03 3.27 0.64
C LEU A 122 -9.29 3.28 -0.69
N HIS A 123 -8.66 2.17 -1.07
CA HIS A 123 -7.97 2.05 -2.34
C HIS A 123 -8.92 2.31 -3.51
N ASP A 124 -10.10 1.70 -3.51
CA ASP A 124 -11.11 1.90 -4.55
C ASP A 124 -11.65 3.35 -4.55
N PHE A 125 -11.77 3.98 -3.38
CA PHE A 125 -12.24 5.36 -3.26
C PHE A 125 -11.23 6.40 -3.76
N ILE A 126 -9.93 6.16 -3.53
CA ILE A 126 -8.86 7.10 -3.93
C ILE A 126 -8.27 6.81 -5.31
N SER A 127 -8.51 5.61 -5.84
CA SER A 127 -8.03 5.24 -7.17
C SER A 127 -8.88 5.90 -8.25
N ALA A 128 -8.23 6.68 -9.11
CA ALA A 128 -8.80 7.07 -10.39
C ALA A 128 -8.62 5.93 -11.39
N ASP A 129 -9.56 5.81 -12.33
CA ASP A 129 -9.60 4.75 -13.35
C ASP A 129 -8.21 4.51 -13.96
N GLN A 130 -7.75 3.25 -14.02
CA GLN A 130 -6.35 2.87 -14.28
C GLN A 130 -5.83 3.24 -15.68
N GLN A 131 -6.61 3.97 -16.49
CA GLN A 131 -6.17 4.58 -17.73
C GLN A 131 -5.65 6.01 -17.51
N ALA A 132 -4.59 6.13 -16.71
CA ALA A 132 -3.36 6.81 -17.09
C ALA A 132 -2.59 7.21 -15.83
N SER A 133 -1.32 6.80 -15.81
CA SER A 133 -0.23 7.47 -15.11
C SER A 133 -0.01 8.90 -15.65
N ARG A 134 -1.06 9.72 -15.64
CA ARG A 134 -0.99 11.16 -15.82
C ARG A 134 -0.86 11.77 -14.43
N GLU A 135 0.11 12.66 -14.26
CA GLU A 135 0.13 13.51 -13.08
C GLU A 135 -1.24 14.22 -12.96
N PRO A 136 -1.76 14.42 -11.73
CA PRO A 136 -3.00 15.15 -11.52
C PRO A 136 -2.97 16.48 -12.26
N GLU A 137 -3.96 16.72 -13.12
CA GLU A 137 -4.05 17.97 -13.86
C GLU A 137 -4.23 19.13 -12.87
N ARG A 138 -3.41 20.17 -13.01
CA ARG A 138 -3.55 21.38 -12.20
C ARG A 138 -4.79 22.14 -12.63
N ILE A 139 -5.69 22.40 -11.70
CA ILE A 139 -6.79 23.35 -11.92
C ILE A 139 -6.18 24.76 -11.92
N THR A 140 -6.06 25.36 -13.10
CA THR A 140 -5.52 26.71 -13.26
C THR A 140 -6.61 27.75 -13.00
N LEU A 141 -6.33 28.73 -12.13
CA LEU A 141 -7.31 29.74 -11.68
C LEU A 141 -7.38 30.96 -12.62
N ASN A 142 -6.43 31.08 -13.57
CA ASN A 142 -6.37 32.17 -14.54
C ASN A 142 -5.76 31.70 -15.86
N VAL A 143 -6.26 32.26 -16.97
CA VAL A 143 -5.84 31.99 -18.36
C VAL A 143 -4.34 32.26 -18.59
N ALA A 144 -3.77 33.21 -17.85
CA ALA A 144 -2.33 33.49 -17.91
C ALA A 144 -1.48 32.33 -17.40
N ASP A 145 -1.91 31.70 -16.29
CA ASP A 145 -1.24 30.57 -15.66
C ASP A 145 -1.42 29.30 -16.50
N LEU A 146 -2.59 29.12 -17.12
CA LEU A 146 -2.83 28.05 -18.10
C LEU A 146 -1.85 28.11 -19.28
N LEU A 147 -1.59 29.31 -19.82
CA LEU A 147 -0.62 29.47 -20.90
C LEU A 147 0.81 29.13 -20.45
N ASP A 148 1.20 29.50 -19.22
CA ASP A 148 2.50 29.13 -18.66
C ASP A 148 2.63 27.61 -18.44
N ASP A 149 1.58 26.96 -17.94
CA ASP A 149 1.55 25.51 -17.78
C ASP A 149 1.61 24.78 -19.13
N LEU A 150 0.90 25.25 -20.15
CA LEU A 150 0.98 24.69 -21.51
C LEU A 150 2.38 24.86 -22.11
N ILE A 151 3.05 25.99 -21.89
CA ILE A 151 4.43 26.21 -22.31
C ILE A 151 5.38 25.24 -21.58
N ARG A 152 5.21 25.06 -20.28
CA ARG A 152 5.99 24.08 -19.50
C ARG A 152 5.81 22.65 -20.00
N GLN A 153 4.56 22.23 -20.26
CA GLN A 153 4.28 20.90 -20.80
C GLN A 153 4.88 20.73 -22.21
N ALA A 154 4.93 21.78 -23.02
CA ALA A 154 5.60 21.76 -24.32
C ALA A 154 7.13 21.59 -24.19
N ASP A 155 7.75 22.23 -23.20
CA ASP A 155 9.17 22.06 -22.88
C ASP A 155 9.46 20.64 -22.40
N GLU A 156 8.62 20.08 -21.52
CA GLU A 156 8.72 18.70 -21.02
C GLU A 156 8.56 17.65 -22.14
N LEU A 157 7.62 17.87 -23.07
CA LEU A 157 7.41 17.00 -24.24
C LEU A 157 8.65 16.90 -25.15
N VAL A 158 9.46 17.97 -25.18
CA VAL A 158 10.70 18.04 -25.95
C VAL A 158 11.89 17.55 -25.11
N GLY A 159 11.87 17.76 -23.80
CA GLY A 159 12.84 17.19 -22.85
C GLY A 159 14.21 17.86 -22.83
N LYS A 160 14.35 19.07 -23.38
CA LYS A 160 15.61 19.84 -23.38
C LYS A 160 15.38 21.35 -23.40
N PRO A 161 16.33 22.15 -22.87
CA PRO A 161 16.20 23.62 -22.84
C PRO A 161 16.00 24.22 -24.23
N VAL A 162 15.19 25.29 -24.33
CA VAL A 162 14.89 26.00 -25.58
C VAL A 162 16.14 26.40 -26.37
N ALA A 163 17.22 26.79 -25.68
CA ALA A 163 18.49 27.16 -26.31
C ALA A 163 19.15 26.01 -27.09
N LEU A 164 18.83 24.76 -26.76
CA LEU A 164 19.35 23.54 -27.39
C LEU A 164 18.32 22.89 -28.33
N MET A 165 17.15 23.50 -28.53
CA MET A 165 16.11 22.99 -29.42
C MET A 165 16.47 23.27 -30.89
N THR A 166 16.43 22.22 -31.70
CA THR A 166 16.49 22.32 -33.16
C THR A 166 15.19 22.89 -33.72
N LYS A 167 15.17 23.17 -35.02
CA LYS A 167 13.94 23.58 -35.71
C LYS A 167 12.80 22.57 -35.50
N ASP A 168 13.09 21.28 -35.61
CA ASP A 168 12.06 20.22 -35.51
C ASP A 168 11.52 20.09 -34.08
N ASP A 169 12.37 20.30 -33.07
CA ASP A 169 11.95 20.34 -31.67
C ASP A 169 11.00 21.52 -31.41
N LYS A 170 11.33 22.71 -31.94
CA LYS A 170 10.47 23.89 -31.81
C LYS A 170 9.14 23.70 -32.55
N VAL A 171 9.17 23.08 -33.74
CA VAL A 171 7.94 22.71 -34.48
C VAL A 171 7.09 21.74 -33.67
N LYS A 172 7.69 20.72 -33.05
CA LYS A 172 6.98 19.75 -32.19
C LYS A 172 6.29 20.44 -31.01
N ALA A 173 7.00 21.29 -30.26
CA ALA A 173 6.43 22.04 -29.14
C ALA A 173 5.33 23.00 -29.57
N ILE A 174 5.52 23.73 -30.67
CA ILE A 174 4.54 24.70 -31.19
C ILE A 174 3.27 24.00 -31.68
N ARG A 175 3.38 22.82 -32.28
CA ARG A 175 2.22 22.00 -32.65
C ARG A 175 1.46 21.51 -31.44
N TYR A 176 2.16 21.05 -30.41
CA TYR A 176 1.54 20.68 -29.15
C TYR A 176 0.75 21.87 -28.56
N LEU A 177 1.37 23.05 -28.47
CA LEU A 177 0.71 24.27 -27.98
C LEU A 177 -0.54 24.65 -28.81
N SER A 178 -0.45 24.52 -30.13
CA SER A 178 -1.60 24.75 -31.01
C SER A 178 -2.73 23.75 -30.75
N ASN A 179 -2.41 22.46 -30.65
CA ASN A 179 -3.39 21.39 -30.44
C ASN A 179 -4.03 21.47 -29.05
N SER A 180 -3.31 21.95 -28.05
CA SER A 180 -3.81 22.19 -26.69
C SER A 180 -4.56 23.53 -26.55
N GLY A 181 -4.82 24.25 -27.65
CA GLY A 181 -5.63 25.47 -27.65
C GLY A 181 -4.92 26.73 -27.15
N ALA A 182 -3.59 26.72 -26.94
CA ALA A 182 -2.85 27.86 -26.43
C ALA A 182 -2.98 29.11 -27.32
N LEU A 183 -3.16 28.92 -28.64
CA LEU A 183 -3.31 30.01 -29.61
C LEU A 183 -4.70 30.67 -29.59
N LEU A 184 -5.67 30.07 -28.90
CA LEU A 184 -6.99 30.69 -28.67
C LEU A 184 -6.94 31.76 -27.58
N ILE A 185 -5.89 31.75 -26.75
CA ILE A 185 -5.69 32.72 -25.67
C ILE A 185 -5.22 34.05 -26.26
N THR A 186 -5.86 35.15 -25.83
CA THR A 186 -5.50 36.50 -26.29
C THR A 186 -4.05 36.85 -25.93
N LYS A 187 -3.29 37.37 -26.91
CA LYS A 187 -1.85 37.71 -26.79
C LYS A 187 -0.91 36.52 -26.55
N SER A 188 -1.37 35.27 -26.67
CA SER A 188 -0.49 34.11 -26.46
C SER A 188 0.64 34.01 -27.48
N GLY A 189 0.39 34.43 -28.73
CA GLY A 189 1.40 34.43 -29.79
C GLY A 189 2.65 35.26 -29.45
N ASP A 190 2.50 36.39 -28.75
CA ASP A 190 3.64 37.19 -28.28
C ASP A 190 4.49 36.43 -27.25
N LYS A 191 3.80 35.79 -26.28
CA LYS A 191 4.44 35.08 -25.18
C LYS A 191 5.15 33.81 -25.67
N ILE A 192 4.51 33.03 -26.53
CA ILE A 192 5.07 31.82 -27.14
C ILE A 192 6.28 32.17 -28.00
N ALA A 193 6.17 33.18 -28.89
CA ALA A 193 7.27 33.60 -29.74
C ALA A 193 8.48 34.05 -28.92
N LYS A 194 8.25 34.81 -27.84
CA LYS A 194 9.29 35.23 -26.90
C LYS A 194 9.95 34.04 -26.20
N HIS A 195 9.16 33.07 -25.71
CA HIS A 195 9.68 31.88 -25.03
C HIS A 195 10.61 31.06 -25.92
N PHE A 196 10.19 30.77 -27.16
CA PHE A 196 10.99 29.97 -28.10
C PHE A 196 12.10 30.76 -28.81
N GLY A 197 12.21 32.08 -28.55
CA GLY A 197 13.19 32.96 -29.18
C GLY A 197 13.02 33.07 -30.70
N ILE A 198 11.76 33.12 -31.18
CA ILE A 198 11.42 33.20 -32.60
C ILE A 198 10.51 34.39 -32.89
N SER A 199 10.37 34.76 -34.16
CA SER A 199 9.39 35.78 -34.55
C SER A 199 7.96 35.21 -34.59
N LYS A 200 6.94 36.06 -34.48
CA LYS A 200 5.54 35.66 -34.74
C LYS A 200 5.37 35.04 -36.12
N TYR A 201 6.03 35.60 -37.13
CA TYR A 201 6.02 35.05 -38.47
C TYR A 201 6.55 33.60 -38.50
N THR A 202 7.66 33.34 -37.81
CA THR A 202 8.24 32.00 -37.68
C THR A 202 7.32 31.04 -36.91
N LEU A 203 6.67 31.51 -35.84
CA LEU A 203 5.69 30.76 -35.07
C LEU A 203 4.55 30.25 -35.97
N TYR A 204 3.91 31.14 -36.73
CA TYR A 204 2.82 30.75 -37.63
C TYR A 204 3.31 29.94 -38.84
N SER A 205 4.51 30.21 -39.36
CA SER A 205 5.11 29.40 -40.42
C SER A 205 5.34 27.94 -40.00
N TYR A 206 5.68 27.69 -38.73
CA TYR A 206 5.80 26.32 -38.20
C TYR A 206 4.45 25.58 -38.11
N LEU A 207 3.35 26.32 -38.03
CA LEU A 207 1.98 25.79 -38.09
C LEU A 207 1.54 25.57 -39.54
N ASP A 208 1.85 26.48 -40.47
CA ASP A 208 1.45 26.40 -41.88
C ASP A 208 2.13 25.27 -42.65
N ASN A 209 3.36 24.88 -42.29
CA ASN A 209 4.06 23.72 -42.86
C ASN A 209 3.40 22.36 -42.51
N SER A 210 2.19 22.36 -41.94
CA SER A 210 1.34 21.18 -41.73
C SER A 210 0.14 21.10 -42.69
N LYS A 211 -0.18 22.15 -43.46
CA LYS A 211 -1.32 22.16 -44.38
C LYS A 211 -1.00 21.64 -45.79
N THR A 212 0.25 21.34 -46.10
CA THR A 212 0.70 20.81 -47.41
C THR A 212 0.88 19.28 -47.46
N GLY A 213 0.28 18.54 -46.52
CA GLY A 213 0.24 17.07 -46.52
C GLY A 213 -1.17 16.47 -46.59
N GLY A 214 -2.18 17.25 -46.98
CA GLY A 214 -3.55 16.76 -47.21
C GLY A 214 -3.74 16.35 -48.66
N THR A 215 -3.72 15.06 -48.92
CA THR A 215 -4.05 14.43 -50.19
C THR A 215 -5.45 14.86 -50.64
N ASN A 216 -5.53 15.49 -51.81
CA ASN A 216 -6.70 15.44 -52.67
C ASN A 216 -6.88 13.99 -53.11
N GLU A 217 -7.97 13.33 -52.74
CA GLU A 217 -8.62 12.35 -53.60
C GLU A 217 -10.14 12.55 -53.53
N LEU A 218 -10.71 12.74 -54.72
CA LEU A 218 -12.12 12.68 -55.07
C LEU A 218 -12.58 11.21 -55.11
#